data_AF-A0A836P3Z5-F1
#
_entry.id   AF-A0A836P3Z5-F1
#
_cell.length_a   1.000
_cell.length_b   1.000
_cell.length_c   1.000
_cell.angle_alpha   90.00
_cell.angle_beta   90.00
_cell.angle_gamma   90.00
#
_symmetry.space_group_name_H-M   'P 1'
#
loop_
_entity.id
_entity.type
_entity.pdbx_description
1 polymer ?
#
loop_
_entity_poly.entity_id
_entity_poly.type
_entity_poly.pdbx_seq_one_letter_code
_entity_poly.pdbx_strand_id
1 'polypeptide(L)'
;MAMAIAIAATPAMAESAFDQTVFFGDSLTDSGYYNPLLPAASRAVTGKFTTNPGWVWAEYVGDHFGTSAAPNGNGQTGDNYAAGGARIQASSVSALGAAPSVTSQINTYLTANGGRANPNALYTVWGGANDLLAASLAPAQAQAIIGSAVTAQVGAVAALQNAGARYVMVPTIPDVGLTPRFRAGGAVGMAQGTGAA
;
A
#
# COMPACT_ATOMS: atom_id res chain seq x y z
N MET A 1 -29.14 -44.34 -38.79
CA MET A 1 -29.30 -43.55 -37.56
C MET A 1 -28.11 -42.60 -37.48
N ALA A 2 -28.33 -41.30 -37.64
CA ALA A 2 -27.28 -40.29 -37.48
C ALA A 2 -27.30 -39.81 -36.01
N MET A 3 -26.17 -39.97 -35.32
CA MET A 3 -26.00 -39.55 -33.92
C MET A 3 -25.45 -38.11 -33.94
N ALA A 4 -26.22 -37.15 -33.44
CA ALA A 4 -25.78 -35.78 -33.26
C ALA A 4 -25.05 -35.67 -31.92
N ILE A 5 -23.78 -35.24 -31.95
CA ILE A 5 -23.01 -34.89 -30.75
C ILE A 5 -23.33 -33.42 -30.43
N ALA A 6 -24.02 -33.19 -29.31
CA ALA A 6 -24.23 -31.85 -28.78
C ALA A 6 -22.98 -31.44 -27.97
N ILE A 7 -22.25 -30.43 -28.45
CA ILE A 7 -21.18 -29.79 -27.69
C ILE A 7 -21.85 -28.84 -26.69
N ALA A 8 -21.87 -29.23 -25.41
CA ALA A 8 -22.28 -28.33 -24.34
C ALA A 8 -21.17 -27.28 -24.14
N ALA A 9 -21.43 -26.03 -24.52
CA ALA A 9 -20.55 -24.91 -24.18
C ALA A 9 -20.65 -24.66 -22.68
N THR A 10 -19.61 -25.03 -21.94
CA THR A 10 -19.44 -24.56 -20.56
C THR A 10 -19.25 -23.03 -20.60
N PRO A 11 -19.92 -22.25 -19.74
CA PRO A 11 -19.66 -20.82 -19.67
C PRO A 11 -18.18 -20.62 -19.37
N ALA A 12 -17.48 -19.84 -20.21
CA ALA A 12 -16.15 -19.38 -19.89
C ALA A 12 -16.26 -18.50 -18.64
N MET A 13 -15.80 -19.01 -17.50
CA MET A 13 -15.54 -18.16 -16.34
C MET A 13 -14.52 -17.12 -16.83
N ALA A 14 -14.84 -15.84 -16.67
CA ALA A 14 -13.85 -14.79 -16.92
C ALA A 14 -12.69 -15.05 -15.95
N GLU A 15 -11.53 -15.44 -16.50
CA GLU A 15 -10.32 -15.57 -15.72
C GLU A 15 -10.01 -14.21 -15.09
N SER A 16 -9.76 -14.19 -13.77
CA SER A 16 -9.36 -12.94 -13.12
C SER A 16 -8.12 -12.41 -13.82
N ALA A 17 -8.10 -11.10 -14.11
CA ALA A 17 -6.99 -10.48 -14.83
C ALA A 17 -5.65 -10.63 -14.09
N PHE A 18 -5.70 -10.87 -12.79
CA PHE A 18 -4.55 -11.08 -11.92
C PHE A 18 -4.78 -12.27 -11.00
N ASP A 19 -3.77 -13.11 -10.79
CA ASP A 19 -3.83 -14.26 -9.88
C ASP A 19 -3.46 -13.91 -8.43
N GLN A 20 -2.92 -12.70 -8.22
CA GLN A 20 -2.54 -12.17 -6.92
C GLN A 20 -2.60 -10.63 -6.92
N THR A 21 -2.85 -10.05 -5.76
CA THR A 21 -2.70 -8.61 -5.51
C THR A 21 -1.71 -8.42 -4.37
N VAL A 22 -0.69 -7.58 -4.55
CA VAL A 22 0.32 -7.29 -3.53
C VAL A 22 0.40 -5.79 -3.28
N PHE A 23 0.30 -5.39 -2.02
CA PHE A 23 0.14 -3.99 -1.64
C PHE A 23 1.32 -3.51 -0.79
N PHE A 24 1.93 -2.40 -1.21
CA PHE A 24 2.96 -1.68 -0.47
C PHE A 24 2.52 -0.23 -0.26
N GLY A 25 2.78 0.29 0.93
CA GLY A 25 2.40 1.66 1.22
C GLY A 25 2.30 2.01 2.70
N ASP A 26 1.45 2.99 2.96
CA ASP A 26 1.19 3.53 4.29
C ASP A 26 -0.23 3.24 4.80
N SER A 27 -0.70 4.06 5.73
CA SER A 27 -2.02 3.97 6.37
C SER A 27 -3.18 3.96 5.39
N LEU A 28 -3.05 4.57 4.20
CA LEU A 28 -4.13 4.56 3.20
C LEU A 28 -4.40 3.15 2.66
N THR A 29 -3.40 2.27 2.73
CA THR A 29 -3.42 0.91 2.17
C THR A 29 -3.42 -0.17 3.26
N ASP A 30 -2.93 0.14 4.46
CA ASP A 30 -2.77 -0.77 5.60
C ASP A 30 -4.09 -1.45 6.04
N SER A 31 -4.16 -2.77 5.88
CA SER A 31 -5.32 -3.61 6.25
C SER A 31 -5.23 -4.21 7.66
N GLY A 32 -4.27 -3.80 8.49
CA GLY A 32 -4.15 -4.24 9.88
C GLY A 32 -2.74 -4.63 10.33
N TYR A 33 -1.69 -4.00 9.81
CA TYR A 33 -0.29 -4.27 10.14
C TYR A 33 -0.03 -4.31 11.65
N TYR A 34 -0.63 -3.37 12.40
CA TYR A 34 -0.45 -3.25 13.85
C TYR A 34 -1.41 -4.10 14.68
N ASN A 35 -2.39 -4.78 14.08
CA ASN A 35 -3.44 -5.49 14.80
C ASN A 35 -2.91 -6.50 15.85
N PRO A 36 -1.86 -7.30 15.57
CA PRO A 36 -1.28 -8.21 16.57
C PRO A 36 -0.69 -7.50 17.79
N LEU A 37 -0.30 -6.24 17.66
CA LEU A 37 0.31 -5.44 18.73
C LEU A 37 -0.74 -4.76 19.61
N LEU A 38 -2.01 -4.72 19.19
CA LEU A 38 -3.10 -4.16 19.97
C LEU A 38 -3.53 -5.08 21.13
N PRO A 39 -4.14 -4.54 22.20
CA PRO A 39 -4.81 -5.34 23.21
C PRO A 39 -5.83 -6.30 22.59
N ALA A 40 -5.84 -7.56 23.02
CA ALA A 40 -6.66 -8.62 22.41
C ALA A 40 -8.15 -8.25 22.31
N ALA A 41 -8.68 -7.56 23.33
CA ALA A 41 -10.08 -7.12 23.36
C ALA A 41 -10.45 -6.09 22.26
N SER A 42 -9.46 -5.38 21.71
CA SER A 42 -9.69 -4.33 20.72
C SER A 42 -9.56 -4.81 19.27
N ARG A 43 -8.89 -5.94 19.03
CA ARG A 43 -8.48 -6.41 17.68
C ARG A 43 -9.64 -6.71 16.72
N ALA A 44 -10.83 -6.98 17.25
CA ALA A 44 -12.01 -7.28 16.44
C ALA A 44 -12.73 -6.02 15.93
N VAL A 45 -12.46 -4.86 16.54
CA VAL A 45 -13.23 -3.62 16.30
C VAL A 45 -12.37 -2.45 15.82
N THR A 46 -11.05 -2.63 15.78
CA THR A 46 -10.09 -1.61 15.30
C THR A 46 -8.85 -2.30 14.74
N GLY A 47 -7.96 -1.51 14.13
CA GLY A 47 -6.69 -1.99 13.58
C GLY A 47 -6.32 -1.37 12.23
N LYS A 48 -7.27 -0.70 11.57
CA LYS A 48 -7.08 -0.05 10.27
C LYS A 48 -7.24 1.46 10.36
N PHE A 49 -6.61 2.21 9.46
CA PHE A 49 -6.70 3.68 9.41
C PHE A 49 -7.91 4.15 8.60
N THR A 50 -9.08 3.64 8.96
CA THR A 50 -10.38 3.95 8.36
C THR A 50 -11.46 3.88 9.45
N THR A 51 -12.73 4.09 9.09
CA THR A 51 -13.84 3.81 10.00
C THR A 51 -13.98 2.30 10.14
N ASN A 52 -13.55 1.75 11.28
CA ASN A 52 -13.59 0.32 11.55
C ASN A 52 -15.02 -0.13 11.90
N PRO A 53 -15.46 -1.35 11.50
CA PRO A 53 -14.70 -2.42 10.86
C PRO A 53 -14.64 -2.33 9.33
N GLY A 54 -14.87 -1.15 8.75
CA GLY A 54 -14.83 -0.93 7.30
C GLY A 54 -13.48 -1.28 6.66
N TRP A 55 -13.53 -1.51 5.35
CA TRP A 55 -12.37 -1.88 4.55
C TRP A 55 -11.58 -0.66 4.09
N VAL A 56 -10.27 -0.84 3.95
CA VAL A 56 -9.44 0.07 3.14
C VAL A 56 -9.57 -0.30 1.65
N TRP A 57 -9.21 0.62 0.76
CA TRP A 57 -9.36 0.41 -0.69
C TRP A 57 -8.71 -0.88 -1.21
N ALA A 58 -7.56 -1.25 -0.63
CA ALA A 58 -6.81 -2.45 -1.00
C ALA A 58 -7.63 -3.73 -0.83
N GLU A 59 -8.47 -3.80 0.20
CA GLU A 59 -9.34 -4.96 0.45
C GLU A 59 -10.44 -5.07 -0.60
N TYR A 60 -11.01 -3.94 -1.03
CA TYR A 60 -11.97 -3.93 -2.14
C TYR A 60 -11.32 -4.35 -3.47
N VAL A 61 -10.06 -3.95 -3.72
CA VAL A 61 -9.32 -4.36 -4.92
C VAL A 61 -9.00 -5.85 -4.90
N GLY A 62 -8.55 -6.37 -3.75
CA GLY A 62 -8.32 -7.81 -3.59
C GLY A 62 -9.59 -8.61 -3.83
N ASP A 63 -10.70 -8.23 -3.19
CA ASP A 63 -12.00 -8.88 -3.36
C ASP A 63 -12.49 -8.84 -4.81
N HIS A 64 -12.35 -7.69 -5.50
CA HIS A 64 -12.75 -7.54 -6.90
C HIS A 64 -12.05 -8.53 -7.85
N PHE A 65 -10.76 -8.80 -7.61
CA PHE A 65 -9.98 -9.76 -8.42
C PHE A 65 -10.02 -11.19 -7.86
N GLY A 66 -10.79 -11.45 -6.79
CA GLY A 66 -10.84 -12.76 -6.13
C GLY A 66 -9.55 -13.15 -5.42
N THR A 67 -8.73 -12.17 -5.03
CA THR A 67 -7.46 -12.32 -4.33
C THR A 67 -7.58 -11.83 -2.87
N SER A 68 -6.44 -11.68 -2.18
CA SER A 68 -6.39 -11.24 -0.78
C SER A 68 -5.69 -9.89 -0.64
N ALA A 69 -6.05 -9.16 0.41
CA ALA A 69 -5.30 -8.01 0.92
C ALA A 69 -5.00 -8.17 2.42
N ALA A 70 -4.86 -9.42 2.89
CA ALA A 70 -4.55 -9.71 4.29
C ALA A 70 -3.22 -9.06 4.73
N PRO A 71 -3.13 -8.56 5.97
CA PRO A 71 -1.94 -7.87 6.44
C PRO A 71 -0.75 -8.83 6.55
N ASN A 72 0.44 -8.33 6.23
CA ASN A 72 1.73 -9.00 6.39
C ASN A 72 2.57 -8.31 7.47
N GLY A 73 3.35 -9.08 8.24
CA GLY A 73 4.24 -8.55 9.27
C GLY A 73 3.66 -8.65 10.68
N ASN A 74 4.49 -8.40 11.70
CA ASN A 74 4.15 -8.62 13.12
C ASN A 74 3.58 -10.03 13.42
N GLY A 75 4.13 -11.05 12.75
CA GLY A 75 3.67 -12.45 12.87
C GLY A 75 2.49 -12.80 11.97
N GLN A 76 2.00 -11.88 11.15
CA GLN A 76 0.96 -12.11 10.15
C GLN A 76 1.56 -12.51 8.80
N THR A 77 0.78 -13.25 8.02
CA THR A 77 1.13 -13.67 6.65
C THR A 77 0.01 -13.25 5.72
N GLY A 78 0.35 -12.46 4.72
CA GLY A 78 -0.60 -11.93 3.74
C GLY A 78 0.12 -11.16 2.65
N ASP A 79 -0.64 -10.53 1.77
CA ASP A 79 -0.12 -9.84 0.58
C ASP A 79 -0.11 -8.31 0.74
N ASN A 80 -0.61 -7.79 1.86
CA ASN A 80 -0.58 -6.36 2.17
C ASN A 80 0.53 -6.04 3.17
N TYR A 81 1.64 -5.54 2.65
CA TYR A 81 2.82 -5.14 3.42
C TYR A 81 2.75 -3.68 3.90
N ALA A 82 1.69 -2.95 3.54
CA ALA A 82 1.54 -1.55 3.93
C ALA A 82 1.43 -1.42 5.44
N ALA A 83 2.07 -0.37 5.99
CA ALA A 83 2.10 -0.09 7.41
C ALA A 83 1.83 1.39 7.67
N GLY A 84 0.86 1.70 8.52
CA GLY A 84 0.51 3.05 8.91
C GLY A 84 1.71 3.88 9.37
N GLY A 85 1.97 5.00 8.70
CA GLY A 85 3.11 5.87 8.98
C GLY A 85 4.36 5.58 8.14
N ALA A 86 4.34 4.57 7.26
CA ALA A 86 5.45 4.31 6.36
C ALA A 86 5.77 5.53 5.49
N ARG A 87 7.05 5.85 5.39
CA ARG A 87 7.60 6.79 4.40
C ARG A 87 8.24 5.99 3.26
N ILE A 88 8.55 6.63 2.15
CA ILE A 88 9.10 5.91 0.99
C ILE A 88 10.43 5.23 1.33
N GLN A 89 11.39 5.98 1.88
CA GLN A 89 12.76 5.51 2.11
C GLN A 89 13.14 5.38 3.59
N ALA A 90 12.45 6.07 4.49
CA ALA A 90 12.77 6.08 5.90
C ALA A 90 11.75 5.25 6.70
N SER A 91 12.22 4.42 7.62
CA SER A 91 11.31 3.84 8.61
C SER A 91 10.83 4.91 9.58
N SER A 92 9.64 4.73 10.13
CA SER A 92 9.10 5.61 11.17
C SER A 92 8.73 4.78 12.41
N VAL A 93 8.61 5.44 13.55
CA VAL A 93 8.17 4.80 14.80
C VAL A 93 7.06 5.64 15.39
N SER A 94 5.99 4.98 15.79
CA SER A 94 4.83 5.58 16.44
C SER A 94 4.47 4.82 17.72
N ALA A 95 3.46 5.29 18.44
CA ALA A 95 2.91 4.56 19.58
C ALA A 95 2.31 3.20 19.21
N LEU A 96 1.97 2.97 17.94
CA LEU A 96 1.47 1.69 17.44
C LEU A 96 2.60 0.68 17.13
N GLY A 97 3.84 1.17 16.99
CA GLY A 97 5.01 0.38 16.62
C GLY A 97 5.82 1.03 15.50
N ALA A 98 6.84 0.30 15.04
CA ALA A 98 7.65 0.69 13.89
C ALA A 98 6.88 0.47 12.57
N ALA A 99 6.98 1.40 11.64
CA ALA A 99 6.55 1.24 10.26
C ALA A 99 7.79 1.04 9.38
N PRO A 100 7.93 -0.11 8.69
CA PRO A 100 8.96 -0.27 7.68
C PRO A 100 8.69 0.71 6.52
N SER A 101 9.76 1.28 5.94
CA SER A 101 9.64 2.08 4.73
C SER A 101 9.04 1.28 3.57
N VAL A 102 8.42 1.96 2.60
CA VAL A 102 7.89 1.29 1.39
C VAL A 102 8.98 0.50 0.66
N THR A 103 10.20 1.03 0.58
CA THR A 103 11.36 0.31 0.04
C THR A 103 11.69 -0.97 0.83
N SER A 104 11.62 -0.93 2.17
CA SER A 104 11.82 -2.10 3.02
C SER A 104 10.71 -3.13 2.87
N GLN A 105 9.46 -2.69 2.70
CA GLN A 105 8.33 -3.57 2.44
C GLN A 105 8.52 -4.36 1.13
N ILE A 106 8.91 -3.68 0.06
CA ILE A 106 9.20 -4.31 -1.24
C ILE A 106 10.38 -5.28 -1.13
N ASN A 107 11.47 -4.88 -0.46
CA ASN A 107 12.60 -5.78 -0.24
C ASN A 107 12.20 -7.03 0.55
N THR A 108 11.35 -6.88 1.56
CA THR A 108 10.85 -8.00 2.36
C THR A 108 10.05 -8.98 1.49
N TYR A 109 9.15 -8.46 0.65
CA TYR A 109 8.41 -9.27 -0.31
C TYR A 109 9.35 -10.00 -1.28
N LEU A 110 10.29 -9.28 -1.91
CA LEU A 110 11.20 -9.89 -2.89
C LEU A 110 12.09 -10.94 -2.23
N THR A 111 12.64 -10.69 -1.04
CA THR A 111 13.43 -11.69 -0.30
C THR A 111 12.62 -12.93 0.01
N ALA A 112 11.36 -12.77 0.46
CA ALA A 112 10.47 -13.90 0.72
C ALA A 112 10.13 -14.72 -0.54
N ASN A 113 10.23 -14.12 -1.72
CA ASN A 113 9.90 -14.74 -3.01
C ASN A 113 11.15 -15.02 -3.88
N GLY A 114 12.32 -15.24 -3.25
CA GLY A 114 13.54 -15.64 -3.95
C GLY A 114 14.10 -14.58 -4.91
N GLY A 115 13.82 -13.30 -4.62
CA GLY A 115 14.22 -12.16 -5.45
C GLY A 115 13.33 -11.93 -6.67
N ARG A 116 12.18 -12.59 -6.77
CA ARG A 116 11.28 -12.51 -7.93
C ARG A 116 9.92 -11.97 -7.55
N ALA A 117 9.35 -11.20 -8.46
CA ALA A 117 7.95 -10.83 -8.46
C ALA A 117 7.15 -11.81 -9.33
N ASN A 118 5.94 -12.15 -8.91
CA ASN A 118 4.95 -12.82 -9.76
C ASN A 118 4.57 -11.90 -10.95
N PRO A 119 4.78 -12.32 -12.21
CA PRO A 119 4.47 -11.51 -13.39
C PRO A 119 2.96 -11.35 -13.67
N ASN A 120 2.10 -12.16 -13.05
CA ASN A 120 0.65 -12.11 -13.21
C ASN A 120 -0.07 -11.39 -12.06
N ALA A 121 0.69 -10.88 -11.08
CA ALA A 121 0.12 -10.14 -9.96
C ALA A 121 -0.04 -8.65 -10.30
N LEU A 122 -1.05 -8.03 -9.68
CA LEU A 122 -1.16 -6.57 -9.59
C LEU A 122 -0.42 -6.09 -8.33
N TYR A 123 0.60 -5.27 -8.51
CA TYR A 123 1.30 -4.61 -7.42
C TYR A 123 0.79 -3.19 -7.25
N THR A 124 0.71 -2.72 -6.01
CA THR A 124 0.44 -1.31 -5.71
C THR A 124 1.57 -0.73 -4.89
N VAL A 125 2.07 0.45 -5.27
CA VAL A 125 3.08 1.19 -4.48
C VAL A 125 2.53 2.57 -4.20
N TRP A 126 1.99 2.78 -3.00
CA TRP A 126 1.38 4.06 -2.63
C TRP A 126 1.88 4.58 -1.28
N GLY A 127 2.65 5.65 -1.31
CA GLY A 127 3.11 6.35 -0.12
C GLY A 127 3.58 7.75 -0.46
N GLY A 128 4.21 8.41 0.51
CA GLY A 128 4.76 9.77 0.38
C GLY A 128 3.99 10.82 1.18
N ALA A 129 2.73 10.57 1.57
CA ALA A 129 2.00 11.48 2.47
C ALA A 129 2.73 11.68 3.80
N ASN A 130 3.37 10.63 4.35
CA ASN A 130 4.19 10.73 5.55
C ASN A 130 5.53 11.47 5.32
N ASP A 131 6.05 11.48 4.09
CA ASP A 131 7.22 12.30 3.72
C ASP A 131 6.85 13.77 3.64
N LEU A 132 5.67 14.11 3.09
CA LEU A 132 5.13 15.47 3.12
C LEU A 132 4.89 15.96 4.55
N LEU A 133 4.35 15.09 5.40
CA LEU A 133 4.21 15.41 6.82
C LEU A 133 5.58 15.66 7.48
N ALA A 134 6.57 14.79 7.24
CA ALA A 134 7.92 14.98 7.76
C ALA A 134 8.55 16.30 7.26
N ALA A 135 8.37 16.64 5.98
CA ALA A 135 8.82 17.88 5.39
C ALA A 135 8.18 19.12 6.03
N SER A 136 6.87 19.07 6.32
CA SER A 136 6.16 20.17 7.00
C SER A 136 6.68 20.42 8.43
N LEU A 137 7.13 19.36 9.11
CA LEU A 137 7.71 19.45 10.47
C LEU A 137 9.18 19.86 10.46
N ALA A 138 9.86 19.75 9.31
CA ALA A 138 11.25 20.14 9.13
C ALA A 138 11.44 21.01 7.87
N PRO A 139 10.94 22.26 7.85
CA PRO A 139 10.91 23.09 6.64
C PRO A 139 12.28 23.29 5.98
N ALA A 140 13.35 23.42 6.77
CA ALA A 140 14.72 23.54 6.28
C ALA A 140 15.23 22.30 5.51
N GLN A 141 14.60 21.13 5.72
CA GLN A 141 14.94 19.87 5.06
C GLN A 141 13.89 19.43 4.05
N ALA A 142 12.82 20.21 3.85
CA ALA A 142 11.65 19.80 3.08
C ALA A 142 12.02 19.33 1.65
N GLN A 143 12.84 20.10 0.94
CA GLN A 143 13.29 19.76 -0.41
C GLN A 143 14.12 18.46 -0.45
N ALA A 144 14.98 18.24 0.54
CA ALA A 144 15.79 17.02 0.62
C ALA A 144 14.92 15.79 0.93
N ILE A 145 13.97 15.93 1.85
CA ILE A 145 13.01 14.87 2.21
C ILE A 145 12.18 14.48 0.99
N ILE A 146 11.58 15.45 0.31
CA ILE A 146 10.73 15.23 -0.86
C ILE A 146 11.54 14.66 -2.03
N GLY A 147 12.72 15.23 -2.33
CA GLY A 147 13.58 14.75 -3.40
C GLY A 147 14.07 13.32 -3.19
N SER A 148 14.43 12.96 -1.95
CA SER A 148 14.79 11.59 -1.58
C SER A 148 13.61 10.64 -1.75
N ALA A 149 12.42 11.04 -1.30
CA ALA A 149 11.21 10.22 -1.42
C ALA A 149 10.84 9.96 -2.89
N VAL A 150 10.88 10.99 -3.75
CA VAL A 150 10.62 10.83 -5.20
C VAL A 150 11.63 9.88 -5.84
N THR A 151 12.92 10.08 -5.57
CA THR A 151 14.00 9.23 -6.13
C THR A 151 13.81 7.77 -5.70
N ALA A 152 13.52 7.54 -4.43
CA ALA A 152 13.30 6.19 -3.91
C ALA A 152 11.99 5.56 -4.40
N GLN A 153 10.93 6.33 -4.64
CA GLN A 153 9.68 5.82 -5.20
C GLN A 153 9.90 5.29 -6.62
N VAL A 154 10.63 6.03 -7.45
CA VAL A 154 11.03 5.57 -8.79
C VAL A 154 11.89 4.31 -8.69
N GLY A 155 12.87 4.29 -7.79
CA GLY A 155 13.72 3.12 -7.54
C GLY A 155 12.95 1.89 -7.06
N ALA A 156 11.93 2.08 -6.22
CA ALA A 156 11.07 1.02 -5.69
C ALA A 156 10.24 0.35 -6.81
N VAL A 157 9.62 1.15 -7.68
CA VAL A 157 8.89 0.66 -8.84
C VAL A 157 9.83 -0.08 -9.81
N ALA A 158 11.01 0.50 -10.07
CA ALA A 158 12.03 -0.13 -10.91
C ALA A 158 12.52 -1.48 -10.35
N ALA A 159 12.68 -1.59 -9.03
CA ALA A 159 13.07 -2.84 -8.38
C ALA A 159 12.02 -3.95 -8.59
N LEU A 160 10.73 -3.64 -8.46
CA LEU A 160 9.66 -4.60 -8.77
C LEU A 160 9.67 -5.02 -10.25
N GLN A 161 9.80 -4.06 -11.17
CA GLN A 161 9.86 -4.35 -12.61
C GLN A 161 11.06 -5.23 -12.95
N ASN A 162 12.24 -4.92 -12.42
CA ASN A 162 13.45 -5.73 -12.61
C ASN A 162 13.31 -7.14 -12.02
N ALA A 163 12.51 -7.30 -10.96
CA ALA A 163 12.20 -8.60 -10.38
C ALA A 163 11.11 -9.39 -11.14
N GLY A 164 10.49 -8.80 -12.17
CA GLY A 164 9.52 -9.46 -13.05
C GLY A 164 8.07 -8.95 -12.93
N ALA A 165 7.80 -7.92 -12.11
CA ALA A 165 6.46 -7.34 -12.02
C ALA A 165 6.07 -6.68 -13.34
N ARG A 166 4.90 -7.03 -13.88
CA ARG A 166 4.38 -6.47 -15.15
C ARG A 166 3.31 -5.40 -14.95
N TYR A 167 2.61 -5.43 -13.81
CA TYR A 167 1.49 -4.56 -13.52
C TYR A 167 1.72 -3.86 -12.18
N VAL A 168 2.12 -2.59 -12.23
CA VAL A 168 2.37 -1.79 -11.03
C VAL A 168 1.49 -0.54 -11.06
N MET A 169 0.52 -0.48 -10.16
CA MET A 169 -0.29 0.70 -9.89
C MET A 169 0.45 1.62 -8.92
N VAL A 170 0.60 2.88 -9.32
CA VAL A 170 1.23 3.93 -8.50
C VAL A 170 0.24 5.10 -8.40
N PRO A 171 -0.64 5.12 -7.39
CA PRO A 171 -1.57 6.22 -7.22
C PRO A 171 -0.82 7.51 -6.88
N THR A 172 -1.38 8.65 -7.30
CA THR A 172 -0.87 9.97 -6.90
C THR A 172 -1.18 10.24 -5.43
N ILE A 173 -0.43 11.15 -4.82
CA ILE A 173 -0.72 11.58 -3.45
C ILE A 173 -1.99 12.46 -3.49
N PRO A 174 -3.00 12.24 -2.63
CA PRO A 174 -4.14 13.15 -2.52
C PRO A 174 -3.66 14.53 -2.07
N ASP A 175 -4.41 15.61 -2.37
CA ASP A 175 -4.09 16.93 -1.82
C ASP A 175 -4.17 16.91 -0.28
N VAL A 176 -3.01 16.77 0.36
CA VAL A 176 -2.93 16.67 1.81
C VAL A 176 -3.18 18.01 2.50
N GLY A 177 -3.09 19.14 1.77
CA GLY A 177 -3.40 20.48 2.25
C GLY A 177 -4.87 20.64 2.68
N LEU A 178 -5.76 19.84 2.09
CA LEU A 178 -7.19 19.84 2.41
C LEU A 178 -7.55 18.96 3.63
N THR A 179 -6.60 18.19 4.16
CA THR A 179 -6.87 17.34 5.33
C THR A 179 -7.01 18.18 6.61
N PRO A 180 -7.80 17.73 7.61
CA PRO A 180 -7.96 18.45 8.87
C PRO A 180 -6.63 18.81 9.55
N ARG A 181 -5.61 17.95 9.42
CA ARG A 181 -4.28 18.18 10.01
C ARG A 181 -3.57 19.38 9.41
N PHE A 182 -3.51 19.49 8.08
CA PHE A 182 -2.87 20.64 7.42
C PHE A 182 -3.71 21.91 7.53
N ARG A 183 -5.05 21.79 7.52
CA ARG A 183 -5.97 22.91 7.79
C ARG A 183 -5.78 23.52 9.18
N ALA A 184 -5.45 22.71 10.19
CA ALA A 184 -5.16 23.20 11.53
C ALA A 184 -3.92 24.13 11.59
N GLY A 185 -3.01 24.04 10.61
CA GLY A 185 -1.87 24.95 10.44
C GLY A 185 -2.22 26.27 9.73
N GLY A 186 -3.50 26.54 9.47
CA GLY A 186 -3.95 27.75 8.74
C GLY A 186 -3.53 27.77 7.27
N ALA A 187 -3.53 28.97 6.66
CA ALA A 187 -3.19 29.13 5.24
C ALA A 187 -1.79 28.60 4.89
N VAL A 188 -0.82 28.77 5.80
CA VAL A 188 0.55 28.26 5.62
C VAL A 188 0.57 26.73 5.60
N GLY A 189 -0.11 26.09 6.55
CA GLY A 189 -0.22 24.63 6.58
C GLY A 189 -0.91 24.08 5.32
N MET A 190 -2.05 24.66 4.92
CA MET A 190 -2.73 24.24 3.70
C MET A 190 -1.83 24.37 2.45
N ALA A 191 -1.15 25.51 2.28
CA ALA A 191 -0.27 25.74 1.13
C ALA A 191 0.90 24.74 1.07
N GLN A 192 1.49 24.41 2.21
CA GLN A 192 2.55 23.40 2.30
C GLN A 192 2.07 22.01 1.89
N GLY A 193 0.83 21.65 2.23
CA GLY A 193 0.26 20.35 1.86
C GLY A 193 -0.16 20.27 0.39
N THR A 194 -0.74 21.34 -0.16
CA THR A 194 -1.20 21.37 -1.57
C THR A 194 -0.04 21.48 -2.56
N GLY A 195 1.00 22.26 -2.25
CA GLY A 195 2.13 22.49 -3.17
C GLY A 195 3.01 21.26 -3.42
N ALA A 196 2.71 20.12 -2.81
CA ALA A 196 3.50 18.90 -2.88
C ALA A 196 2.71 17.66 -3.33
N ALA A 197 1.44 17.84 -3.73
CA ALA A 197 0.58 16.82 -4.33
C ALA A 197 0.61 16.88 -5.86
#